data_AF-A0A264W1J9-F1
#
_entry.id   AF-A0A264W1J9-F1
#
_cell.length_a   1.000
_cell.length_b   1.000
_cell.length_c   1.000
_cell.angle_alpha   90.00
_cell.angle_beta   90.00
_cell.angle_gamma   90.00
#
_symmetry.space_group_name_H-M   'P 1'
#
loop_
_entity.id
_entity.type
_entity.pdbx_description
1 polymer ?
#
loop_
_entity_poly.entity_id
_entity_poly.type
_entity_poly.pdbx_seq_one_letter_code
_entity_poly.pdbx_strand_id
1 'polypeptide(L)'
;VGKAKKGSLATVRPDDLGAICVKETLKRAGGYEGNIDDLIIGCATPEAEQGLNMARNIGALAGLPYTVPAITVNRYCSSGLQSIAYAAE
;
A
#
# COMPACT_ATOMS: atom_id res chain seq x y z
N VAL A 1 -15.63 7.36 -10.96
CA VAL A 1 -15.56 6.93 -9.54
C VAL A 1 -14.46 7.68 -8.79
N GLY A 2 -13.16 7.47 -9.08
CA GLY A 2 -12.04 8.11 -8.37
C GLY A 2 -11.55 9.48 -8.89
N LYS A 3 -12.44 10.41 -9.27
CA LYS A 3 -12.00 11.76 -9.72
C LYS A 3 -11.46 12.58 -8.56
N ALA A 4 -10.32 13.26 -8.72
CA ALA A 4 -9.78 14.14 -7.69
C ALA A 4 -10.81 15.19 -7.25
N LYS A 5 -10.95 15.42 -5.94
CA LYS A 5 -11.84 16.40 -5.26
C LYS A 5 -13.36 16.23 -5.46
N LYS A 6 -13.81 15.52 -6.50
CA LYS A 6 -15.24 15.36 -6.87
C LYS A 6 -15.68 13.90 -7.01
N GLY A 7 -14.76 12.96 -6.77
CA GLY A 7 -15.03 11.53 -6.83
C GLY A 7 -15.55 10.99 -5.51
N SER A 8 -16.11 9.78 -5.55
CA SER A 8 -16.64 9.10 -4.37
C SER A 8 -15.57 8.72 -3.34
N LEU A 9 -14.30 8.71 -3.75
CA LEU A 9 -13.15 8.41 -2.88
C LEU A 9 -12.45 9.68 -2.35
N ALA A 10 -12.97 10.88 -2.62
CA ALA A 10 -12.28 12.13 -2.30
C ALA A 10 -12.08 12.38 -0.78
N THR A 11 -12.88 11.72 0.06
CA THR A 11 -12.80 11.79 1.53
C THR A 11 -12.21 10.53 2.15
N VAL A 12 -11.76 9.58 1.33
CA VAL A 12 -11.14 8.33 1.79
C VAL A 12 -9.66 8.59 1.98
N ARG A 13 -9.13 8.27 3.17
CA ARG A 13 -7.70 8.38 3.41
C ARG A 13 -6.92 7.41 2.53
N PRO A 14 -5.73 7.80 2.04
CA PRO A 14 -4.95 6.97 1.13
C PRO A 14 -4.47 5.66 1.76
N ASP A 15 -4.15 5.65 3.05
CA ASP A 15 -3.71 4.46 3.77
C ASP A 15 -4.86 3.46 4.03
N ASP A 16 -6.07 3.93 4.32
CA ASP A 16 -7.27 3.10 4.38
C ASP A 16 -7.56 2.42 3.02
N LEU A 17 -7.44 3.18 1.93
CA LEU A 17 -7.62 2.64 0.58
C LEU A 17 -6.55 1.57 0.27
N GLY A 18 -5.30 1.83 0.62
CA GLY A 18 -4.21 0.85 0.48
C GLY A 18 -4.45 -0.42 1.31
N ALA A 19 -4.97 -0.30 2.53
CA ALA A 19 -5.25 -1.42 3.41
C ALA A 19 -6.34 -2.35 2.83
N ILE A 20 -7.36 -1.77 2.17
CA ILE A 20 -8.37 -2.54 1.44
C ILE A 20 -7.71 -3.36 0.32
N CYS A 21 -6.79 -2.77 -0.43
CA CYS A 21 -6.08 -3.47 -1.51
C CYS A 21 -5.27 -4.66 -0.98
N VAL A 22 -4.54 -4.50 0.13
CA VAL A 22 -3.73 -5.58 0.74
C VAL A 22 -4.65 -6.71 1.24
N LYS A 23 -5.71 -6.38 2.00
CA LYS A 23 -6.69 -7.36 2.50
C LYS A 23 -7.31 -8.17 1.36
N GLU A 24 -7.75 -7.51 0.31
CA GLU A 24 -8.39 -8.17 -0.82
C GLU A 24 -7.38 -8.99 -1.65
N THR A 25 -6.12 -8.57 -1.72
CA THR A 25 -5.04 -9.34 -2.37
C THR A 25 -4.83 -10.68 -1.68
N LEU A 26 -4.66 -10.69 -0.36
CA LEU A 26 -4.49 -11.93 0.41
C LEU A 26 -5.73 -12.83 0.34
N LYS A 27 -6.92 -12.24 0.42
CA LYS A 27 -8.18 -12.96 0.27
C LYS A 27 -8.29 -13.64 -1.10
N ARG A 28 -7.93 -12.95 -2.18
CA ARG A 28 -7.92 -13.51 -3.55
C ARG A 28 -6.83 -14.54 -3.77
N ALA A 29 -5.74 -14.47 -3.01
CA ALA A 29 -4.71 -15.50 -2.93
C ALA A 29 -5.12 -16.74 -2.11
N GLY A 30 -6.42 -16.95 -1.87
CA GLY A 30 -6.93 -18.09 -1.11
C GLY A 30 -6.86 -17.90 0.40
N GLY A 31 -6.77 -16.65 0.88
CA GLY A 31 -6.55 -16.36 2.30
C GLY A 31 -5.12 -16.74 2.72
N TYR A 32 -4.12 -16.29 1.96
CA TYR A 32 -2.73 -16.61 2.23
C TYR A 32 -2.31 -16.18 3.64
N GLU A 33 -1.95 -17.16 4.48
CA GLU A 33 -1.44 -16.98 5.85
C GLU A 33 0.05 -17.34 5.97
N GLY A 34 0.74 -17.50 4.84
CA GLY A 34 2.16 -17.82 4.81
C GLY A 34 3.06 -16.62 5.12
N ASN A 35 4.37 -16.82 4.96
CA ASN A 35 5.36 -15.78 5.23
C ASN A 35 5.27 -14.63 4.21
N ILE A 36 5.26 -13.40 4.71
CA ILE A 36 5.31 -12.18 3.89
C ILE A 36 6.61 -11.48 4.24
N ASP A 37 7.55 -11.49 3.30
CA ASP A 37 8.89 -10.97 3.53
C ASP A 37 8.96 -9.44 3.53
N ASP A 38 8.13 -8.75 2.73
CA ASP A 38 8.04 -7.28 2.72
C ASP A 38 6.72 -6.79 2.11
N LEU A 39 6.26 -5.62 2.54
CA LEU A 39 5.16 -4.87 1.94
C LEU A 39 5.69 -3.60 1.27
N ILE A 40 5.76 -3.61 -0.06
CA ILE A 40 6.33 -2.53 -0.85
C ILE A 40 5.20 -1.70 -1.49
N ILE A 41 5.08 -0.42 -1.11
CA ILE A 41 4.06 0.49 -1.65
C ILE A 41 4.71 1.68 -2.37
N GLY A 42 4.30 1.92 -3.60
CA GLY A 42 4.72 3.08 -4.37
C GLY A 42 3.89 4.32 -4.04
N CYS A 43 4.53 5.44 -3.71
CA CYS A 43 3.88 6.74 -3.52
C CYS A 43 4.70 7.86 -4.18
N ALA A 44 4.08 8.64 -5.07
CA ALA A 44 4.78 9.69 -5.82
C ALA A 44 5.09 10.95 -4.98
N THR A 45 4.32 11.18 -3.92
CA THR A 45 4.45 12.37 -3.05
C THR A 45 4.19 11.96 -1.61
N PRO A 46 5.15 11.35 -0.91
CA PRO A 46 4.94 10.83 0.44
C PRO A 46 4.91 11.97 1.48
N GLU A 47 3.81 12.72 1.49
CA GLU A 47 3.57 13.89 2.34
C GLU A 47 2.16 13.85 2.95
N ALA A 48 1.94 14.63 4.00
CA ALA A 48 0.65 14.73 4.70
C ALA A 48 0.07 13.34 5.10
N GLU A 49 -1.17 13.03 4.73
CA GLU A 49 -1.83 11.76 5.05
C GLU A 49 -1.14 10.53 4.44
N GLN A 50 -0.36 10.73 3.37
CA GLN A 50 0.47 9.69 2.74
C GLN A 50 1.97 9.85 3.06
N GLY A 51 2.28 10.57 4.15
CA GLY A 51 3.63 10.88 4.61
C GLY A 51 4.36 9.71 5.28
N LEU A 52 5.65 9.95 5.59
CA LEU A 52 6.54 8.99 6.25
C LEU A 52 6.55 7.64 5.50
N ASN A 53 6.56 6.52 6.25
CA ASN A 53 6.43 5.20 5.69
C ASN A 53 4.95 4.76 5.69
N MET A 54 4.15 5.29 4.76
CA MET A 54 2.73 4.96 4.61
C MET A 54 2.50 3.45 4.42
N ALA A 55 3.42 2.73 3.77
CA ALA A 55 3.35 1.27 3.62
C ALA A 55 3.19 0.56 4.97
N ARG A 56 3.86 1.07 6.01
CA ARG A 56 3.77 0.49 7.34
C ARG A 56 2.38 0.66 7.97
N ASN A 57 1.77 1.83 7.79
CA ASN A 57 0.41 2.09 8.25
C ASN A 57 -0.60 1.22 7.50
N ILE A 58 -0.43 1.09 6.17
CA ILE A 58 -1.25 0.23 5.33
C ILE A 58 -1.20 -1.23 5.82
N GLY A 59 -0.01 -1.77 6.10
CA GLY A 59 0.15 -3.13 6.61
C GLY A 59 -0.57 -3.34 7.94
N ALA A 60 -0.42 -2.41 8.88
CA ALA A 60 -1.11 -2.47 10.18
C ALA A 60 -2.64 -2.40 10.04
N LEU A 61 -3.15 -1.47 9.22
CA LEU A 61 -4.59 -1.34 8.92
C LEU A 61 -5.14 -2.56 8.17
N ALA A 62 -4.30 -3.23 7.38
CA ALA A 62 -4.64 -4.47 6.69
C ALA A 62 -4.66 -5.70 7.61
N GLY A 63 -4.12 -5.58 8.84
CA GLY A 63 -4.03 -6.68 9.79
C GLY A 63 -2.78 -7.55 9.61
N LEU A 64 -1.76 -7.07 8.90
CA LEU A 64 -0.49 -7.77 8.81
C LEU A 64 0.21 -7.78 10.18
N PRO A 65 0.89 -8.88 10.55
CA PRO A 65 1.69 -8.95 11.76
C PRO A 65 2.75 -7.85 11.80
N TYR A 66 3.09 -7.38 13.01
CA TYR A 66 4.10 -6.34 13.16
C TYR A 66 5.50 -6.78 12.66
N THR A 67 5.72 -8.09 12.54
CA THR A 67 6.96 -8.71 12.05
C THR A 67 7.16 -8.56 10.54
N VAL A 68 6.10 -8.31 9.77
CA VAL A 68 6.20 -8.06 8.32
C VAL A 68 6.80 -6.66 8.12
N PRO A 69 7.98 -6.51 7.52
CA PRO A 69 8.52 -5.19 7.21
C PRO A 69 7.70 -4.53 6.10
N ALA A 70 7.87 -3.22 5.95
CA ALA A 70 7.17 -2.47 4.92
C ALA A 70 7.99 -1.25 4.50
N ILE A 71 7.97 -0.92 3.22
CA ILE A 71 8.69 0.22 2.66
C ILE A 71 7.83 1.02 1.68
N THR A 72 7.94 2.35 1.77
CA THR A 72 7.33 3.27 0.81
C THR A 72 8.40 3.74 -0.17
N VAL A 73 8.19 3.51 -1.47
CA VAL A 73 9.16 3.88 -2.51
C VAL A 73 8.64 5.03 -3.36
N ASN A 74 9.54 5.95 -3.72
CA ASN A 74 9.22 7.08 -4.58
C ASN A 74 10.14 7.13 -5.80
N ARG A 75 9.54 6.91 -6.97
CA ARG A 75 10.09 7.17 -8.31
C ARG A 75 9.05 7.90 -9.17
N TYR A 76 8.34 8.86 -8.58
CA TYR A 76 7.24 9.60 -9.17
C TYR A 76 6.20 8.69 -9.86
N CYS A 77 5.84 8.97 -11.11
CA CYS A 77 4.85 8.21 -11.87
C CYS A 77 5.19 6.71 -11.98
N SER A 78 6.47 6.35 -11.81
CA SER A 78 6.93 4.97 -11.89
C SER A 78 7.01 4.24 -10.55
N SER A 79 6.65 4.87 -9.41
CA SER A 79 6.75 4.24 -8.08
C SER A 79 6.04 2.89 -8.01
N GLY A 80 4.86 2.74 -8.62
CA GLY A 80 4.11 1.48 -8.60
C GLY A 80 4.82 0.35 -9.36
N LEU A 81 5.41 0.64 -10.53
CA LEU A 81 6.21 -0.34 -11.27
C LEU A 81 7.53 -0.64 -10.55
N GLN A 82 8.13 0.36 -9.92
CA GLN A 82 9.33 0.18 -9.11
C GLN A 82 9.09 -0.75 -7.92
N SER A 83 7.92 -0.68 -7.28
CA SER A 83 7.56 -1.60 -6.19
C SER A 83 7.56 -3.05 -6.65
N ILE A 84 7.06 -3.33 -7.86
CA ILE A 84 7.07 -4.67 -8.45
C ILE A 84 8.51 -5.10 -8.78
N ALA A 85 9.33 -4.19 -9.32
CA ALA A 85 10.73 -4.50 -9.61
C ALA A 85 11.51 -4.88 -8.34
N TYR A 86 11.37 -4.11 -7.25
CA TYR A 86 12.00 -4.45 -5.97
C TYR A 86 11.47 -5.76 -5.37
N ALA A 87 10.19 -6.09 -5.58
CA ALA A 87 9.63 -7.36 -5.10
C ALA A 87 10.13 -8.58 -5.89
N ALA A 88 10.71 -8.39 -7.07
CA ALA A 88 11.16 -9.45 -7.97
C ALA A 88 12.69 -9.64 -7.99
N GLU A 89 13.44 -8.72 -7.39
CA GLU A 89 14.89 -8.86 -7.13
C GLU A 89 15.15 -9.88 -6.02
#